data_AF-A0A2V8TWF8-F1
#
_entry.id   AF-A0A2V8TWF8-F1
#
_cell.length_a   1.000
_cell.length_b   1.000
_cell.length_c   1.000
_cell.angle_alpha   90.00
_cell.angle_beta   90.00
_cell.angle_gamma   90.00
#
_symmetry.space_group_name_H-M   'P 1'
#
loop_
_entity.id
_entity.type
_entity.pdbx_description
1 polymer ?
#
loop_
_entity_poly.entity_id
_entity_poly.type
_entity_poly.pdbx_seq_one_letter_code
_entity_poly.pdbx_strand_id
1 'polypeptide(L)'
;MTELANWVAGAPTPMPGNYNAVAGFGFNPYDPRRDPREATFDGRPALATGGSSSGIGTAASFWAGNVGSDTGGSIISPSNQNMLVGIRPTIGRISRYGVIPITADHDTAGPMARTVTDAGHHAGCARKPGA
;
A
#
# COMPACT_ATOMS: atom_id res chain seq x y z
N MET A 1 -5.87 4.68 -0.10
CA MET A 1 -5.96 4.27 -1.51
C MET A 1 -4.73 3.43 -1.84
N THR A 2 -4.90 2.39 -2.64
CA THR A 2 -3.80 1.61 -3.23
C THR A 2 -3.55 2.12 -4.65
N GLU A 3 -2.44 2.79 -5.00
CA GLU A 3 -2.21 3.24 -6.38
C GLU A 3 -1.51 2.19 -7.27
N LEU A 4 -2.20 1.72 -8.30
CA LEU A 4 -1.63 0.79 -9.29
C LEU A 4 -0.55 1.43 -10.18
N ALA A 5 -0.61 2.76 -10.38
CA ALA A 5 -0.06 3.36 -11.59
C ALA A 5 1.45 3.68 -11.54
N ASN A 6 2.12 3.69 -10.38
CA ASN A 6 3.57 3.93 -10.32
C ASN A 6 4.36 2.80 -11.01
N TRP A 7 3.79 1.58 -11.04
CA TRP A 7 4.43 0.45 -11.71
C TRP A 7 4.09 0.36 -13.21
N VAL A 8 2.92 0.83 -13.63
CA VAL A 8 2.46 0.77 -15.04
C VAL A 8 2.99 1.96 -15.86
N ALA A 9 3.17 3.12 -15.24
CA ALA A 9 3.78 4.29 -15.89
C ALA A 9 5.31 4.18 -15.83
N GLY A 10 5.90 3.65 -16.90
CA GLY A 10 7.35 3.57 -17.08
C GLY A 10 7.99 4.88 -17.53
N ALA A 11 9.32 4.84 -17.73
CA ALA A 11 10.04 5.92 -18.41
C ALA A 11 9.40 6.23 -19.78
N PRO A 12 9.39 7.50 -20.23
CA PRO A 12 10.08 8.66 -19.65
C PRO A 12 9.27 9.46 -18.62
N THR A 13 7.98 9.17 -18.44
CA THR A 13 7.08 9.89 -17.51
C THR A 13 6.56 8.95 -16.42
N PRO A 14 7.41 8.56 -15.47
CA PRO A 14 6.97 7.74 -14.35
C PRO A 14 5.98 8.54 -13.52
N MET A 15 4.82 7.94 -13.26
CA MET A 15 3.88 8.54 -12.34
C MET A 15 4.52 8.52 -10.94
N PRO A 16 4.46 9.62 -10.16
CA PRO A 16 4.99 9.61 -8.81
C PRO A 16 4.39 8.46 -7.97
N GLY A 17 5.21 7.81 -7.15
CA GLY A 17 4.71 6.91 -6.10
C GLY A 17 3.72 7.66 -5.21
N ASN A 18 2.78 6.95 -4.57
CA ASN A 18 1.73 7.52 -3.71
C ASN A 18 0.72 8.51 -4.33
N TYR A 19 0.72 8.66 -5.65
CA TYR A 19 -0.23 9.52 -6.39
C TYR A 19 -1.31 8.71 -7.12
N ASN A 20 -2.53 9.24 -7.19
CA ASN A 20 -3.54 8.80 -8.15
C ASN A 20 -4.37 9.99 -8.65
N ALA A 21 -4.92 9.89 -9.87
CA ALA A 21 -5.67 10.99 -10.49
C ALA A 21 -7.00 11.31 -9.80
N VAL A 22 -7.53 10.43 -8.93
CA VAL A 22 -8.82 10.62 -8.26
C VAL A 22 -8.65 11.49 -7.01
N ALA A 23 -7.61 11.25 -6.21
CA ALA A 23 -7.43 11.88 -4.90
C ALA A 23 -6.09 12.63 -4.73
N GLY A 24 -5.20 12.58 -5.72
CA GLY A 24 -3.87 13.16 -5.63
C GLY A 24 -2.90 12.32 -4.79
N PHE A 25 -1.95 13.01 -4.14
CA PHE A 25 -0.94 12.40 -3.28
C PHE A 25 -1.51 11.96 -1.93
N GLY A 26 -1.10 10.78 -1.46
CA GLY A 26 -1.20 10.40 -0.05
C GLY A 26 -0.12 11.09 0.80
N PHE A 27 -0.45 11.52 2.00
CA PHE A 27 0.47 12.22 2.91
C PHE A 27 0.80 11.37 4.13
N ASN A 28 2.08 11.09 4.37
CA ASN A 28 2.48 10.28 5.50
C ASN A 28 2.09 10.99 6.83
N PRO A 29 1.34 10.34 7.73
CA PRO A 29 0.87 11.00 8.95
C PRO A 29 1.99 11.39 9.92
N TYR A 30 3.20 10.82 9.76
CA TYR A 30 4.38 11.18 10.56
C TYR A 30 5.05 12.49 10.10
N ASP A 31 4.88 12.89 8.84
CA ASP A 31 5.20 14.24 8.35
C ASP A 31 4.30 14.57 7.13
N PRO A 32 3.14 15.20 7.38
CA PRO A 32 2.14 15.45 6.33
C PRO A 32 2.44 16.71 5.51
N ARG A 33 3.62 17.31 5.66
CA ARG A 33 3.99 18.50 4.89
C ARG A 33 4.22 18.13 3.43
N ARG A 34 4.00 19.10 2.53
CA ARG A 34 4.47 19.02 1.15
C ARG A 34 5.99 19.18 1.11
N ASP A 35 6.63 18.54 0.15
CA ASP A 35 8.06 18.68 -0.06
C ASP A 35 8.40 20.12 -0.46
N PRO A 36 9.25 20.84 0.30
CA PRO A 36 9.57 22.23 0.03
C PRO A 36 10.70 22.42 -1.00
N ARG A 37 11.38 21.35 -1.42
CA ARG A 37 12.55 21.45 -2.31
C ARG A 37 12.11 21.79 -3.73
N GLU A 38 12.77 22.77 -4.36
CA GLU A 38 12.42 23.21 -5.72
C GLU A 38 12.37 22.07 -6.75
N ALA A 39 13.32 21.13 -6.69
CA ALA A 39 13.39 19.98 -7.61
C ALA A 39 12.17 19.03 -7.51
N THR A 40 11.38 19.13 -6.45
CA THR A 40 10.22 18.27 -6.16
C THR A 40 9.01 19.08 -5.69
N PHE A 41 8.92 20.35 -6.11
CA PHE A 41 7.84 21.25 -5.74
C PHE A 41 6.56 21.03 -6.58
N ASP A 42 6.16 19.77 -6.76
CA ASP A 42 4.99 19.33 -7.54
C ASP A 42 3.79 18.93 -6.66
N GLY A 43 3.88 19.22 -5.35
CA GLY A 43 2.84 18.93 -4.37
C GLY A 43 2.95 17.56 -3.69
N ARG A 44 3.99 16.75 -4.00
CA ARG A 44 4.26 15.49 -3.30
C ARG A 44 4.57 15.71 -1.80
N PRO A 45 4.39 14.70 -0.94
CA PRO A 45 4.71 14.83 0.48
C PRO A 45 6.22 14.86 0.72
N ALA A 46 6.63 15.55 1.78
CA ALA A 46 8.01 15.57 2.26
C ALA A 46 8.47 14.17 2.74
N LEU A 47 7.54 13.38 3.27
CA LEU A 47 7.75 11.99 3.63
C LEU A 47 6.83 11.09 2.82
N ALA A 48 7.42 10.15 2.07
CA ALA A 48 6.67 9.21 1.25
C ALA A 48 5.86 8.22 2.11
N THR A 49 4.75 7.73 1.55
CA THR A 49 3.91 6.70 2.19
C THR A 49 4.23 5.29 1.68
N GLY A 50 5.24 5.14 0.83
CA GLY A 50 5.47 3.94 0.03
C GLY A 50 4.35 3.72 -0.98
N GLY A 51 4.25 2.50 -1.51
CA GLY A 51 3.22 2.12 -2.45
C GLY A 51 3.43 0.69 -2.97
N SER A 52 2.47 0.11 -3.67
CA SER A 52 1.20 0.72 -4.07
C SER A 52 0.14 0.82 -2.96
N SER A 53 0.22 0.08 -1.85
CA SER A 53 -0.83 0.11 -0.80
C SER A 53 -0.74 1.30 0.16
N SER A 54 -0.70 2.51 -0.37
CA SER A 54 -0.43 3.80 0.28
C SER A 54 -1.55 4.34 1.20
N GLY A 55 -2.48 3.48 1.63
CA GLY A 55 -3.59 3.87 2.50
C GLY A 55 -3.14 4.17 3.92
N ILE A 56 -3.00 5.45 4.26
CA ILE A 56 -2.48 5.93 5.56
C ILE A 56 -3.46 5.84 6.73
N GLY A 57 -4.74 5.54 6.51
CA GLY A 57 -5.77 5.62 7.55
C GLY A 57 -5.51 4.70 8.75
N THR A 58 -4.71 3.63 8.61
CA THR A 58 -4.41 2.73 9.74
C THR A 58 -3.45 3.41 10.69
N ALA A 59 -2.43 4.06 10.12
CA ALA A 59 -1.45 4.83 10.86
C ALA A 59 -2.10 6.08 11.48
N ALA A 60 -3.02 6.72 10.76
CA ALA A 60 -3.81 7.86 11.26
C ALA A 60 -4.99 7.48 12.17
N SER A 61 -5.18 6.20 12.50
CA SER A 61 -6.28 5.70 13.36
C SER A 61 -7.70 5.98 12.84
N PHE A 62 -7.89 6.14 11.53
CA PHE A 62 -9.21 6.23 10.90
C PHE A 62 -9.88 4.88 10.72
N TRP A 63 -9.12 3.79 10.77
CA TRP A 63 -9.65 2.42 10.73
C TRP A 63 -8.79 1.48 11.59
N ALA A 64 -9.33 0.30 11.91
CA ALA A 64 -8.65 -0.71 12.73
C ALA A 64 -7.48 -1.39 11.98
N GLY A 65 -7.63 -1.56 10.67
CA GLY A 65 -6.63 -2.11 9.76
C GLY A 65 -7.06 -1.93 8.31
N ASN A 66 -6.17 -2.23 7.36
CA ASN A 66 -6.44 -2.16 5.93
C ASN A 66 -5.96 -3.42 5.20
N VAL A 67 -6.48 -3.60 3.98
CA VAL A 67 -6.02 -4.63 3.05
C VAL A 67 -5.24 -3.94 1.93
N GLY A 68 -4.06 -4.47 1.63
CA GLY A 68 -3.26 -4.10 0.48
C GLY A 68 -3.13 -5.25 -0.51
N SER A 69 -2.63 -4.95 -1.70
CA SER A 69 -2.15 -5.95 -2.66
C SER A 69 -0.65 -5.81 -2.85
N ASP A 70 0.02 -6.93 -3.12
CA ASP A 70 1.47 -7.01 -3.27
C ASP A 70 1.86 -7.90 -4.44
N THR A 71 2.58 -7.30 -5.39
CA THR A 71 3.21 -7.99 -6.52
C THR A 71 4.73 -8.09 -6.33
N GLY A 72 5.34 -7.16 -5.60
CA GLY A 72 6.79 -7.04 -5.47
C GLY A 72 7.26 -6.08 -4.38
N GLY A 73 6.44 -5.83 -3.36
CA GLY A 73 6.72 -4.95 -2.23
C GLY A 73 5.57 -4.04 -1.82
N SER A 74 4.43 -4.09 -2.51
CA SER A 74 3.34 -3.12 -2.33
C SER A 74 2.52 -3.24 -1.03
N ILE A 75 2.75 -4.25 -0.19
CA ILE A 75 2.30 -4.30 1.21
C ILE A 75 3.46 -3.94 2.14
N ILE A 76 4.65 -4.52 1.91
CA ILE A 76 5.79 -4.40 2.83
C ILE A 76 6.39 -2.99 2.82
N SER A 77 6.63 -2.42 1.64
CA SER A 77 7.19 -1.07 1.47
C SER A 77 6.33 0.02 2.13
N PRO A 78 5.02 0.14 1.85
CA PRO A 78 4.19 1.13 2.54
C PRO A 78 3.99 0.81 4.03
N SER A 79 3.97 -0.46 4.45
CA SER A 79 3.89 -0.78 5.88
C SER A 79 5.10 -0.25 6.63
N ASN A 80 6.30 -0.47 6.10
CA ASN A 80 7.54 0.03 6.69
C ASN A 80 7.58 1.57 6.76
N GLN A 81 7.11 2.26 5.72
CA GLN A 81 7.11 3.73 5.68
C GLN A 81 6.05 4.39 6.57
N ASN A 82 4.96 3.68 6.89
CA ASN A 82 3.88 4.21 7.73
C ASN A 82 3.82 3.53 9.11
N MET A 83 4.91 2.91 9.56
CA MET A 83 5.01 2.27 10.89
C MET A 83 3.86 1.27 11.17
N LEU A 84 3.53 0.46 10.16
CA LEU A 84 2.54 -0.61 10.26
C LEU A 84 3.21 -1.97 10.17
N VAL A 85 2.53 -2.97 10.72
CA VAL A 85 2.78 -4.37 10.40
C VAL A 85 2.09 -4.67 9.08
N GLY A 86 2.83 -5.19 8.10
CA GLY A 86 2.30 -5.70 6.83
C GLY A 86 2.63 -7.16 6.63
N ILE A 87 1.64 -7.98 6.29
CA ILE A 87 1.85 -9.40 5.99
C ILE A 87 1.64 -9.60 4.49
N ARG A 88 2.71 -9.95 3.77
CA ARG A 88 2.62 -10.52 2.41
C ARG A 88 2.48 -12.04 2.54
N PRO A 89 1.30 -12.63 2.30
CA PRO A 89 1.12 -14.07 2.45
C PRO A 89 1.78 -14.83 1.30
N THR A 90 1.98 -16.14 1.50
CA THR A 90 2.25 -17.07 0.40
C THR A 90 1.19 -16.92 -0.68
N ILE A 91 1.61 -16.95 -1.94
CA ILE A 91 0.73 -16.78 -3.09
C ILE A 91 -0.32 -17.89 -3.10
N GLY A 92 -1.59 -17.51 -3.30
CA GLY A 92 -2.73 -18.43 -3.25
C GLY A 92 -3.34 -18.65 -1.87
N ARG A 93 -2.69 -18.18 -0.78
CA ARG A 93 -3.24 -18.28 0.58
C ARG A 93 -4.52 -17.47 0.78
N ILE A 94 -4.58 -16.29 0.16
CA ILE A 94 -5.76 -15.42 0.11
C ILE A 94 -6.23 -15.39 -1.35
N SER A 95 -7.55 -15.49 -1.56
CA SER A 95 -8.14 -15.42 -2.90
C SER A 95 -7.91 -14.03 -3.52
N ARG A 96 -7.63 -13.99 -4.82
CA ARG A 96 -7.48 -12.74 -5.59
C ARG A 96 -8.71 -12.41 -6.44
N TYR A 97 -9.76 -13.20 -6.29
CA TYR A 97 -11.01 -12.95 -7.00
C TYR A 97 -11.56 -11.56 -6.63
N GLY A 98 -11.86 -10.75 -7.64
CA GLY A 98 -12.33 -9.37 -7.44
C GLY A 98 -11.23 -8.32 -7.21
N VAL A 99 -9.94 -8.71 -7.24
CA VAL A 99 -8.80 -7.78 -7.19
C VAL A 99 -8.30 -7.51 -8.60
N ILE A 100 -8.11 -6.24 -8.97
CA ILE A 100 -7.50 -5.86 -10.26
C ILE A 100 -6.04 -6.36 -10.29
N PRO A 101 -5.65 -7.22 -11.24
CA PRO A 101 -4.34 -7.86 -11.23
C PRO A 101 -3.24 -7.00 -11.85
N ILE A 102 -1.98 -7.28 -11.47
CA ILE A 102 -0.76 -6.98 -12.23
C ILE A 102 -0.23 -8.26 -12.86
N THR A 103 0.07 -9.29 -12.05
CA THR A 103 0.49 -10.61 -12.54
C THR A 103 0.03 -11.74 -11.63
N ALA A 104 -0.55 -12.77 -12.25
CA ALA A 104 -1.02 -13.96 -11.55
C ALA A 104 0.09 -14.74 -10.84
N ASP A 105 1.35 -14.54 -11.21
CA ASP A 105 2.46 -15.29 -10.62
C ASP A 105 2.93 -14.69 -9.30
N HIS A 106 2.75 -13.39 -9.08
CA HIS A 106 3.28 -12.70 -7.90
C HIS A 106 2.23 -12.00 -7.04
N ASP A 107 1.05 -11.68 -7.59
CA ASP A 107 0.03 -10.94 -6.88
C ASP A 107 -0.46 -11.72 -5.67
N THR A 108 -0.65 -11.02 -4.55
CA THR A 108 -1.34 -11.52 -3.37
C THR A 108 -1.99 -10.36 -2.64
N ALA A 109 -3.10 -10.60 -1.96
CA ALA A 109 -3.67 -9.62 -1.03
C ALA A 109 -3.17 -9.93 0.38
N GLY A 110 -3.09 -8.92 1.24
CA GLY A 110 -2.65 -9.12 2.61
C GLY A 110 -2.98 -7.95 3.54
N PRO A 111 -3.02 -8.21 4.85
CA PRO A 111 -3.41 -7.21 5.84
C PRO A 111 -2.25 -6.31 6.23
N MET A 112 -2.63 -5.10 6.61
CA MET A 112 -1.78 -4.08 7.20
C MET A 112 -2.47 -3.53 8.46
N ALA A 113 -1.79 -3.56 9.61
CA ALA A 113 -2.35 -3.17 10.91
C ALA A 113 -1.28 -2.54 11.81
N ARG A 114 -1.68 -1.91 12.93
CA ARG A 114 -0.72 -1.34 13.89
C ARG A 114 -0.03 -2.39 14.76
N THR A 115 -0.60 -3.59 14.87
CA THR A 115 -0.05 -4.68 15.69
C THR A 115 0.01 -5.98 14.89
N VAL A 116 0.93 -6.87 15.29
CA VAL A 116 1.04 -8.21 14.70
C VAL A 116 -0.22 -9.02 14.96
N THR A 117 -0.81 -8.88 16.14
CA THR A 117 -2.05 -9.57 16.53
C THR A 117 -3.21 -9.20 15.60
N ASP A 118 -3.42 -7.91 15.34
CA ASP A 118 -4.50 -7.46 14.46
C ASP A 118 -4.27 -7.91 13.01
N ALA A 119 -3.03 -7.80 12.51
CA ALA A 119 -2.67 -8.30 11.19
C ALA A 119 -2.89 -9.83 11.08
N GLY A 120 -2.58 -10.57 12.14
CA GLY A 120 -2.80 -12.01 12.24
C GLY A 120 -4.28 -12.39 12.19
N HIS A 121 -5.13 -11.70 12.96
CA HIS A 121 -6.59 -11.91 12.91
C HIS A 121 -7.16 -11.60 11.51
N HIS A 122 -6.78 -10.46 10.92
CA HIS A 122 -7.21 -10.11 9.57
C HIS A 122 -6.77 -11.15 8.52
N ALA A 123 -5.52 -11.64 8.59
CA ALA A 123 -5.01 -12.69 7.71
C ALA A 123 -5.80 -14.00 7.89
N GLY A 124 -6.16 -14.35 9.13
CA GLY A 124 -6.95 -15.54 9.45
C GLY A 124 -8.34 -15.51 8.81
N CYS A 125 -9.04 -14.37 8.90
CA CYS A 125 -10.37 -14.20 8.30
C CYS A 125 -10.37 -14.21 6.77
N ALA A 126 -9.28 -13.77 6.12
CA ALA A 126 -9.20 -13.65 4.67
C ALA A 126 -8.66 -14.91 3.96
N ARG A 127 -8.26 -15.93 4.71
CA ARG A 127 -7.69 -17.18 4.15
C ARG A 127 -8.72 -17.88 3.27
N LYS A 128 -8.28 -18.32 2.08
CA LYS A 128 -9.10 -19.15 1.20
C LYS A 128 -9.35 -20.52 1.86
N PRO A 129 -10.58 -21.08 1.80
CA PRO A 129 -10.84 -22.43 2.29
C PRO A 129 -9.88 -23.45 1.66
N GLY A 130 -9.28 -24.30 2.50
CA GLY A 130 -8.37 -25.37 2.07
C GLY A 130 -6.94 -24.94 1.69
N ALA A 131 -6.58 -23.66 1.78
CA ALA A 131 -5.20 -23.16 1.63
C ALA A 131 -4.42 -23.23 2.95
#